data_AF-A0A9D8E4F8-F1
#
_entry.id   AF-A0A9D8E4F8-F1
#
_cell.length_a   1.000
_cell.length_b   1.000
_cell.length_c   1.000
_cell.angle_alpha   90.00
_cell.angle_beta   90.00
_cell.angle_gamma   90.00
#
_symmetry.space_group_name_H-M   'P 1'
#
loop_
_entity.id
_entity.type
_entity.pdbx_description
1 polymer ?
#
loop_
_entity_poly.entity_id
_entity_poly.type
_entity_poly.pdbx_seq_one_letter_code
_entity_poly.pdbx_strand_id
1 'polypeptide(L)'
;MTKRDGALDVLRSLAPGTPLRRAVELILSQDSGALIVLGYGSEIEALCSGGFHLDGAVFSPARLAELAKMDGAVIVDEGGEAIRRANVHLIPDPAIPTSEAGTRHRTAERVAVQTGRPVVVVSQGRAMVTVYTRRGKHELRNPTALLEQANQNLLTLERFRWRLNEVEHRLTQLEVDDIVTCRDVVRVLQRAALVRHIARDLEHYTIELGGEGQLTRIQLEDLIVGVQEIAEQVYVDYARVYPPR
;
A
#
# COMPACT_ATOMS: atom_id res chain seq x y z
N MET A 1 -18.39 -16.66 6.33
CA MET A 1 -17.37 -15.61 6.60
C MET A 1 -16.70 -15.30 5.27
N THR A 2 -17.01 -14.12 4.75
CA THR A 2 -16.77 -13.65 3.39
C THR A 2 -15.28 -13.68 3.04
N LYS A 3 -14.94 -14.23 1.86
CA LYS A 3 -13.63 -14.13 1.18
C LYS A 3 -13.26 -12.64 1.06
N ARG A 4 -12.70 -12.04 2.13
CA ARG A 4 -11.95 -10.80 2.02
C ARG A 4 -10.80 -11.09 1.04
N ASP A 5 -10.63 -10.20 0.07
CA ASP A 5 -9.78 -10.43 -1.10
C ASP A 5 -8.37 -10.89 -0.70
N GLY A 6 -8.04 -12.15 -0.99
CA GLY A 6 -6.72 -12.70 -0.66
C GLY A 6 -5.54 -11.89 -1.25
N ALA A 7 -5.78 -11.13 -2.32
CA ALA A 7 -4.80 -10.17 -2.83
C ALA A 7 -4.57 -8.98 -1.88
N LEU A 8 -5.63 -8.43 -1.28
CA LEU A 8 -5.53 -7.30 -0.37
C LEU A 8 -4.88 -7.70 0.95
N ASP A 9 -5.20 -8.88 1.48
CA ASP A 9 -4.60 -9.38 2.72
C ASP A 9 -3.09 -9.65 2.55
N VAL A 10 -2.66 -10.09 1.36
CA VAL A 10 -1.24 -10.23 1.02
C VAL A 10 -0.55 -8.89 0.95
N LEU A 11 -1.15 -7.90 0.27
CA LEU A 11 -0.59 -6.56 0.21
C LEU A 11 -0.46 -5.94 1.62
N ARG A 12 -1.44 -6.18 2.51
CA ARG A 12 -1.35 -5.78 3.92
C ARG A 12 -0.22 -6.48 4.66
N SER A 13 -0.01 -7.77 4.43
CA SER A 13 1.13 -8.51 5.02
C SER A 13 2.48 -7.99 4.55
N LEU A 14 2.52 -7.31 3.38
CA LEU A 14 3.71 -6.72 2.76
C LEU A 14 3.76 -5.19 2.89
N ALA A 15 2.88 -4.58 3.68
CA ALA A 15 2.91 -3.14 3.93
C ALA A 15 4.11 -2.75 4.81
N PRO A 16 4.66 -1.53 4.69
CA PRO A 16 5.74 -1.05 5.54
C PRO A 16 5.43 -1.19 7.04
N GLY A 17 6.47 -1.52 7.81
CA GLY A 17 6.38 -1.90 9.22
C GLY A 17 6.10 -3.38 9.51
N THR A 18 5.59 -4.19 8.57
CA THR A 18 5.35 -5.62 8.83
C THR A 18 6.65 -6.42 8.86
N PRO A 19 6.69 -7.58 9.55
CA PRO A 19 7.86 -8.46 9.53
C PRO A 19 8.23 -8.94 8.13
N LEU A 20 7.25 -9.29 7.29
CA LEU A 20 7.49 -9.78 5.93
C LEU A 20 8.04 -8.67 5.03
N ARG A 21 7.51 -7.44 5.14
CA ARG A 21 8.03 -6.30 4.40
C ARG A 21 9.47 -5.97 4.79
N ARG A 22 9.78 -5.95 6.09
CA ARG A 22 11.16 -5.78 6.58
C ARG A 22 12.11 -6.84 6.03
N ALA A 23 11.65 -8.09 5.90
CA ALA A 23 12.46 -9.16 5.31
C ALA A 23 12.78 -8.89 3.84
N VAL A 24 11.78 -8.48 3.07
CA VAL A 24 11.92 -8.11 1.66
C VAL A 24 12.85 -6.91 1.48
N GLU A 25 12.77 -5.91 2.35
CA GLU A 25 13.66 -4.74 2.33
C GLU A 25 15.10 -5.11 2.68
N LEU A 26 15.31 -6.05 3.61
CA LEU A 26 16.65 -6.59 3.90
C LEU A 26 17.23 -7.34 2.70
N ILE A 27 16.42 -8.12 1.99
CA ILE A 27 16.86 -8.81 0.77
C ILE A 27 17.24 -7.80 -0.32
N LEU A 28 16.41 -6.77 -0.51
CA LEU A 28 16.68 -5.68 -1.45
C LEU A 28 17.97 -4.93 -1.12
N SER A 29 18.19 -4.59 0.15
CA SER A 29 19.37 -3.81 0.58
C SER A 29 20.68 -4.58 0.45
N GLN A 30 20.60 -5.91 0.40
CA GLN A 30 21.73 -6.80 0.15
C GLN A 30 22.00 -7.05 -1.34
N ASP A 31 21.22 -6.41 -2.24
CA ASP A 31 21.21 -6.67 -3.69
C ASP A 31 21.08 -8.17 -4.03
N SER A 32 20.29 -8.89 -3.22
CA SER A 32 19.98 -10.29 -3.45
C SER A 32 18.66 -10.43 -4.21
N GLY A 33 18.59 -11.43 -5.09
CA GLY A 33 17.33 -11.85 -5.67
C GLY A 33 16.61 -12.80 -4.71
N ALA A 34 15.27 -12.83 -4.76
CA ALA A 34 14.51 -13.82 -4.00
C ALA A 34 13.23 -14.25 -4.71
N LEU A 35 12.80 -15.48 -4.43
CA LEU A 35 11.52 -16.04 -4.82
C LEU A 35 10.86 -16.64 -3.58
N ILE A 36 9.82 -15.99 -3.07
CA ILE A 36 9.22 -16.33 -1.78
C ILE A 36 7.75 -16.71 -2.01
N VAL A 37 7.36 -17.92 -1.63
CA VAL A 37 5.97 -18.38 -1.69
C VAL A 37 5.32 -18.18 -0.32
N LEU A 38 4.12 -17.58 -0.31
CA LEU A 38 3.33 -17.37 0.90
C LEU A 38 2.22 -18.42 0.97
N GLY A 39 2.34 -19.32 1.95
CA GLY A 39 1.45 -20.45 2.12
C GLY A 39 2.11 -21.76 1.70
N TYR A 40 1.99 -22.76 2.59
CA TYR A 40 2.47 -24.11 2.39
C TYR A 40 1.29 -25.08 2.39
N GLY A 41 1.32 -26.06 1.49
CA GLY A 41 0.27 -27.07 1.34
C GLY A 41 0.67 -28.10 0.29
N SER A 42 -0.17 -29.13 0.12
CA SER A 42 0.10 -30.25 -0.80
C SER A 42 0.34 -29.79 -2.25
N GLU A 43 -0.38 -28.77 -2.71
CA GLU A 43 -0.21 -28.19 -4.05
C GLU A 43 1.19 -27.61 -4.25
N ILE A 44 1.73 -26.88 -3.26
CA ILE A 44 3.08 -26.32 -3.31
C ILE A 44 4.13 -27.41 -3.14
N GLU A 45 3.90 -28.37 -2.23
CA GLU A 45 4.81 -29.49 -2.00
C GLU A 45 5.01 -30.31 -3.27
N ALA A 46 3.95 -30.54 -4.05
CA ALA A 46 4.02 -31.25 -5.33
C ALA A 46 4.85 -30.52 -6.39
N LEU A 47 5.01 -29.19 -6.28
CA LEU A 47 5.86 -28.40 -7.19
C LEU A 47 7.31 -28.32 -6.73
N CYS A 48 7.62 -28.73 -5.50
CA CYS A 48 8.95 -28.61 -4.92
C CYS A 48 9.86 -29.74 -5.40
N SER A 49 11.01 -29.37 -5.98
CA SER A 49 12.10 -30.28 -6.28
C SER A 49 13.35 -29.87 -5.50
N GLY A 50 13.93 -30.81 -4.75
CA GLY A 50 15.11 -30.57 -3.92
C GLY A 50 14.85 -29.65 -2.72
N GLY A 51 15.91 -28.94 -2.31
CA GLY A 51 15.93 -28.07 -1.12
C GLY A 51 15.84 -28.84 0.18
N PHE A 52 15.49 -28.13 1.26
CA PHE A 52 15.41 -28.70 2.60
C PHE A 52 14.10 -28.31 3.29
N HIS A 53 13.53 -29.26 4.03
CA HIS A 53 12.47 -28.97 5.00
C HIS A 53 13.08 -28.35 6.25
N LEU A 54 12.39 -27.34 6.77
CA LEU A 54 12.75 -26.65 7.99
C LEU A 54 11.66 -26.91 9.03
N ASP A 55 11.91 -27.89 9.89
CA ASP A 55 10.99 -28.24 10.97
C ASP A 55 11.10 -27.24 12.13
N GLY A 56 10.02 -26.52 12.43
CA GLY A 56 9.96 -25.59 13.56
C GLY A 56 10.77 -24.29 13.38
N ALA A 57 11.20 -23.96 12.15
CA ALA A 57 11.90 -22.71 11.90
C ALA A 57 10.94 -21.51 11.96
N VAL A 58 10.89 -20.86 13.13
CA VAL A 58 10.10 -19.64 13.35
C VAL A 58 10.49 -18.57 12.33
N PHE A 59 9.54 -17.77 11.87
CA PHE A 59 9.81 -16.67 10.97
C PHE A 59 10.59 -15.57 11.71
N SER A 60 11.64 -15.06 11.07
CA SER A 60 12.17 -13.74 11.40
C SER A 60 12.65 -13.05 10.12
N PRO A 61 12.61 -11.71 10.04
CA PRO A 61 13.04 -11.00 8.84
C PRO A 61 14.48 -11.34 8.42
N ALA A 62 15.40 -11.39 9.39
CA ALA A 62 16.78 -11.77 9.15
C ALA A 62 16.91 -13.22 8.66
N ARG A 63 16.17 -14.17 9.24
CA ARG A 63 16.23 -15.58 8.84
C ARG A 63 15.73 -15.77 7.41
N LEU A 64 14.63 -15.13 7.04
CA LEU A 64 14.14 -15.16 5.66
C LEU A 64 15.16 -14.55 4.70
N ALA A 65 15.76 -13.40 5.06
CA ALA A 65 16.77 -12.75 4.24
C ALA A 65 18.03 -13.62 4.03
N GLU A 66 18.53 -14.27 5.09
CA GLU A 66 19.67 -15.19 4.98
C GLU A 66 19.37 -16.40 4.10
N LEU A 67 18.20 -17.01 4.25
CA LEU A 67 17.79 -18.16 3.42
C LEU A 67 17.58 -17.75 1.95
N ALA A 68 17.15 -16.52 1.70
CA ALA A 68 16.96 -15.98 0.36
C ALA A 68 18.27 -15.70 -0.39
N LYS A 69 19.43 -15.74 0.28
CA LYS A 69 20.74 -15.71 -0.40
C LYS A 69 21.06 -17.00 -1.13
N MET A 70 20.38 -18.08 -0.79
CA MET A 70 20.50 -19.35 -1.48
C MET A 70 19.77 -19.28 -2.83
N ASP A 71 20.21 -20.09 -3.79
CA ASP A 71 19.48 -20.24 -5.04
C ASP A 71 18.11 -20.89 -4.83
N GLY A 72 17.16 -20.61 -5.72
CA GLY A 72 15.81 -21.18 -5.64
C GLY A 72 14.84 -20.36 -4.79
N ALA A 73 13.81 -21.05 -4.26
CA ALA A 73 12.72 -20.42 -3.53
C ALA A 73 12.76 -20.70 -2.03
N VAL A 74 12.12 -19.81 -1.28
CA VAL A 74 11.81 -19.99 0.15
C VAL A 74 10.30 -20.05 0.30
N ILE A 75 9.80 -20.98 1.11
CA ILE A 75 8.37 -21.18 1.33
C ILE A 75 8.07 -20.87 2.79
N VAL A 76 7.17 -19.92 2.99
CA VAL A 76 6.66 -19.52 4.30
C VAL A 76 5.24 -20.05 4.43
N ASP A 77 4.78 -20.30 5.65
CA ASP A 77 3.36 -20.59 5.86
C ASP A 77 2.46 -19.38 5.60
N GLU A 78 1.15 -19.63 5.63
CA GLU A 78 0.13 -18.66 5.25
C GLU A 78 0.06 -17.47 6.23
N GLY A 79 0.38 -17.70 7.50
CA GLY A 79 0.42 -16.66 8.54
C GLY A 79 1.73 -15.85 8.57
N GLY A 80 2.77 -16.30 7.87
CA GLY A 80 4.09 -15.65 7.97
C GLY A 80 4.78 -15.94 9.30
N GLU A 81 4.46 -17.05 9.96
CA GLU A 81 4.92 -17.40 11.31
C GLU A 81 6.07 -18.41 11.29
N ALA A 82 6.16 -19.23 10.25
CA ALA A 82 7.23 -20.21 10.11
C ALA A 82 7.68 -20.37 8.65
N ILE A 83 8.99 -20.59 8.49
CA ILE A 83 9.60 -20.93 7.21
C ILE A 83 9.57 -22.46 7.10
N ARG A 84 8.96 -22.97 6.03
CA ARG A 84 8.71 -24.42 5.84
C ARG A 84 9.78 -25.08 5.00
N ARG A 85 10.26 -24.40 3.96
CA ARG A 85 11.29 -24.90 3.05
C ARG A 85 12.17 -23.77 2.54
N ALA A 86 13.39 -24.10 2.19
CA ALA A 86 14.34 -23.19 1.53
C ALA A 86 15.15 -23.93 0.46
N ASN A 87 15.78 -23.16 -0.45
CA ASN A 87 16.58 -23.67 -1.57
C ASN A 87 15.81 -24.66 -2.45
N VAL A 88 14.51 -24.44 -2.64
CA VAL A 88 13.67 -25.33 -3.46
C VAL A 88 13.58 -24.86 -4.89
N HIS A 89 13.65 -25.79 -5.83
CA HIS A 89 13.35 -25.51 -7.22
C HIS A 89 11.86 -25.76 -7.47
N LEU A 90 11.11 -24.71 -7.81
CA LEU A 90 9.68 -24.81 -8.11
C LEU A 90 9.48 -25.17 -9.59
N ILE A 91 8.73 -26.23 -9.86
CA ILE A 91 8.45 -26.75 -11.21
C ILE A 91 6.94 -26.63 -11.49
N PRO A 92 6.41 -25.43 -11.79
CA PRO A 92 5.01 -25.26 -12.16
C PRO A 92 4.74 -25.77 -13.59
N ASP A 93 3.46 -25.96 -13.91
CA ASP A 93 3.02 -26.41 -15.24
C ASP A 93 3.51 -25.45 -16.35
N PRO A 94 4.31 -25.94 -17.32
CA PRO A 94 4.85 -25.11 -18.38
C PRO A 94 3.79 -24.62 -19.38
N ALA A 95 2.61 -25.24 -19.42
CA ALA A 95 1.50 -24.85 -20.29
C ALA A 95 0.80 -23.56 -19.82
N ILE A 96 0.97 -23.15 -18.56
CA ILE A 96 0.41 -21.91 -18.05
C ILE A 96 1.08 -20.73 -18.77
N PRO A 97 0.28 -19.88 -19.46
CA PRO A 97 0.82 -18.74 -20.19
C PRO A 97 1.42 -17.72 -19.23
N THR A 98 2.48 -17.04 -19.66
CA THR A 98 3.15 -15.99 -18.90
C THR A 98 3.70 -14.95 -19.86
N SER A 99 3.55 -13.68 -19.53
CA SER A 99 4.13 -12.56 -20.29
C SER A 99 5.47 -12.08 -19.71
N GLU A 100 5.98 -12.74 -18.66
CA GLU A 100 7.21 -12.34 -17.99
C GLU A 100 8.45 -12.81 -18.74
N ALA A 101 9.48 -11.97 -18.78
CA ALA A 101 10.73 -12.29 -19.48
C ALA A 101 11.74 -13.06 -18.61
N GLY A 102 11.72 -12.85 -17.28
CA GLY A 102 12.69 -13.45 -16.35
C GLY A 102 12.26 -14.82 -15.83
N THR A 103 13.19 -15.76 -15.68
CA THR A 103 12.90 -17.12 -15.19
C THR A 103 12.20 -17.12 -13.83
N ARG A 104 12.69 -16.34 -12.85
CA ARG A 104 12.02 -16.20 -11.53
C ARG A 104 10.60 -15.63 -11.65
N HIS A 105 10.40 -14.60 -12.47
CA HIS A 105 9.09 -13.97 -12.67
C HIS A 105 8.10 -14.92 -13.35
N ARG A 106 8.55 -15.65 -14.38
CA ARG A 106 7.75 -16.69 -15.06
C ARG A 106 7.35 -17.79 -14.10
N THR A 107 8.28 -18.28 -13.28
CA THR A 107 7.98 -19.28 -12.25
C THR A 107 6.99 -18.73 -11.23
N ALA A 108 7.20 -17.51 -10.74
CA ALA A 108 6.30 -16.88 -9.76
C ALA A 108 4.87 -16.73 -10.27
N GLU A 109 4.69 -16.21 -11.50
CA GLU A 109 3.37 -16.05 -12.11
C GLU A 109 2.67 -17.40 -12.26
N ARG A 110 3.37 -18.43 -12.77
CA ARG A 110 2.79 -19.75 -12.96
C ARG A 110 2.44 -20.44 -11.65
N VAL A 111 3.32 -20.39 -10.65
CA VAL A 111 3.05 -20.94 -9.31
C VAL A 111 1.82 -20.25 -8.70
N ALA A 112 1.73 -18.92 -8.81
CA ALA A 112 0.61 -18.16 -8.27
C ALA A 112 -0.72 -18.48 -8.96
N VAL A 113 -0.71 -18.64 -10.29
CA VAL A 113 -1.91 -19.03 -11.06
C VAL A 113 -2.33 -20.46 -10.72
N GLN A 114 -1.39 -21.40 -10.76
CA GLN A 114 -1.63 -22.83 -10.54
C GLN A 114 -2.16 -23.10 -9.14
N THR A 115 -1.44 -22.66 -8.11
CA THR A 115 -1.75 -22.98 -6.71
C THR A 115 -2.65 -21.97 -6.02
N GLY A 116 -2.81 -20.78 -6.61
CA GLY A 116 -3.52 -19.68 -5.96
C GLY A 116 -2.76 -19.08 -4.78
N ARG A 117 -1.55 -19.57 -4.48
CA ARG A 117 -0.70 -19.06 -3.42
C ARG A 117 0.06 -17.83 -3.91
N PRO A 118 0.09 -16.73 -3.14
CA PRO A 118 0.84 -15.54 -3.51
C PRO A 118 2.34 -15.83 -3.58
N VAL A 119 3.03 -15.23 -4.55
CA VAL A 119 4.47 -15.37 -4.73
C VAL A 119 5.12 -14.00 -4.83
N VAL A 120 6.08 -13.72 -3.97
CA VAL A 120 6.84 -12.48 -3.92
C VAL A 120 8.18 -12.70 -4.63
N VAL A 121 8.49 -11.83 -5.58
CA VAL A 121 9.77 -11.81 -6.30
C VAL A 121 10.50 -10.53 -5.93
N VAL A 122 11.74 -10.68 -5.49
CA VAL A 122 12.69 -9.57 -5.31
C VAL A 122 13.68 -9.60 -6.47
N SER A 123 13.68 -8.54 -7.27
CA SER A 123 14.54 -8.41 -8.44
C SER A 123 15.91 -7.85 -8.06
N GLN A 124 16.95 -8.67 -8.25
CA GLN A 124 18.33 -8.23 -8.14
C GLN A 124 18.64 -7.13 -9.16
N GLY A 125 19.33 -6.06 -8.75
CA GLY A 125 19.75 -4.94 -9.60
C GLY A 125 18.65 -3.98 -10.08
N ARG A 126 17.35 -4.31 -9.95
CA ARG A 126 16.24 -3.41 -10.31
C ARG A 126 15.58 -2.74 -9.11
N ALA A 127 16.01 -3.07 -7.89
CA ALA A 127 15.43 -2.58 -6.63
C ALA A 127 13.88 -2.65 -6.60
N MET A 128 13.32 -3.71 -7.20
CA MET A 128 11.89 -3.85 -7.45
C MET A 128 11.35 -5.13 -6.82
N VAL A 129 10.18 -5.02 -6.19
CA VAL A 129 9.48 -6.15 -5.60
C VAL A 129 8.14 -6.33 -6.30
N THR A 130 7.88 -7.53 -6.77
CA THR A 130 6.64 -7.87 -7.46
C THR A 130 5.93 -9.00 -6.74
N VAL A 131 4.65 -8.81 -6.47
CA VAL A 131 3.76 -9.81 -5.87
C VAL A 131 2.89 -10.38 -6.98
N TYR A 132 2.97 -11.69 -7.19
CA TYR A 132 2.11 -12.44 -8.10
C TYR A 132 0.99 -13.10 -7.31
N THR A 133 -0.23 -12.97 -7.81
CA THR A 133 -1.42 -13.65 -7.29
C THR A 133 -2.14 -14.30 -8.46
N ARG A 134 -3.09 -15.19 -8.19
CA ARG A 134 -3.94 -15.78 -9.24
C ARG A 134 -4.69 -14.74 -10.09
N ARG A 135 -4.94 -13.54 -9.56
CA ARG A 135 -5.68 -12.47 -10.24
C ARG A 135 -4.80 -11.51 -11.05
N GLY A 136 -3.48 -11.59 -10.89
CA GLY A 136 -2.54 -10.68 -11.54
C GLY A 136 -1.35 -10.35 -10.64
N LYS A 137 -0.55 -9.39 -11.11
CA LYS A 137 0.67 -8.93 -10.42
C LYS A 137 0.51 -7.53 -9.88
N HIS A 138 1.24 -7.24 -8.80
CA HIS A 138 1.31 -5.93 -8.19
C HIS A 138 2.76 -5.60 -7.84
N GLU A 139 3.24 -4.44 -8.25
CA GLU A 139 4.58 -3.96 -7.92
C GLU A 139 4.53 -3.13 -6.64
N LEU A 140 5.32 -3.51 -5.64
CA LEU A 140 5.40 -2.75 -4.40
C LEU A 140 6.34 -1.57 -4.59
N ARG A 141 5.82 -0.38 -4.30
CA ARG A 141 6.60 0.85 -4.30
C ARG A 141 7.64 0.84 -3.17
N ASN A 142 8.68 1.64 -3.34
CA ASN A 142 9.69 1.86 -2.32
C ASN A 142 9.08 2.65 -1.13
N PRO A 143 9.27 2.23 0.13
CA PRO A 143 8.67 2.91 1.29
C PRO A 143 9.18 4.34 1.45
N THR A 144 10.46 4.58 1.22
CA THR A 144 11.07 5.92 1.29
C THR A 144 10.42 6.85 0.27
N ALA A 145 10.26 6.40 -0.98
CA ALA A 145 9.57 7.19 -1.99
C ALA A 145 8.10 7.46 -1.64
N LEU A 146 7.40 6.48 -1.05
CA LEU A 146 6.02 6.66 -0.56
C LEU A 146 5.96 7.70 0.56
N LEU A 147 6.86 7.63 1.54
CA LEU A 147 6.95 8.57 2.66
C LEU A 147 7.28 9.99 2.18
N GLU A 148 8.24 10.12 1.25
CA GLU A 148 8.60 11.41 0.67
C GLU A 148 7.40 12.07 -0.03
N GLN A 149 6.68 11.30 -0.86
CA GLN A 149 5.49 11.81 -1.55
C GLN A 149 4.36 12.15 -0.57
N ALA A 150 4.15 11.32 0.46
CA ALA A 150 3.18 11.60 1.51
C ALA A 150 3.51 12.89 2.26
N ASN A 151 4.78 13.10 2.64
CA ASN A 151 5.22 14.32 3.31
C ASN A 151 5.04 15.57 2.43
N GLN A 152 5.35 15.49 1.13
CA GLN A 152 5.12 16.60 0.19
C GLN A 152 3.64 16.96 0.05
N ASN A 153 2.77 15.95 0.00
CA ASN A 153 1.33 16.15 -0.08
C ASN A 153 0.80 16.74 1.24
N LEU A 154 1.32 16.31 2.39
CA LEU A 154 0.95 16.82 3.71
C LEU A 154 1.30 18.31 3.86
N LEU A 155 2.52 18.71 3.49
CA LEU A 155 2.92 20.12 3.45
C LEU A 155 2.03 20.96 2.51
N THR A 156 1.54 20.35 1.43
CA THR A 156 0.60 21.02 0.51
C THR A 156 -0.78 21.17 1.15
N LEU A 157 -1.25 20.14 1.85
CA LEU A 157 -2.50 20.16 2.60
C LEU A 157 -2.48 21.25 3.68
N GLU A 158 -1.41 21.33 4.48
CA GLU A 158 -1.21 22.38 5.49
C GLU A 158 -1.36 23.79 4.90
N ARG A 159 -0.69 24.05 3.77
CA ARG A 159 -0.80 25.35 3.08
C ARG A 159 -2.22 25.65 2.60
N PHE A 160 -2.96 24.64 2.14
CA PHE A 160 -4.34 24.84 1.70
C PHE A 160 -5.31 24.97 2.87
N ARG A 161 -5.09 24.26 3.97
CA ARG A 161 -5.85 24.44 5.21
C ARG A 161 -5.66 25.84 5.77
N TRP A 162 -4.43 26.35 5.81
CA TRP A 162 -4.14 27.72 6.23
C TRP A 162 -4.87 28.74 5.34
N ARG A 163 -4.82 28.58 4.02
CA ARG A 163 -5.55 29.45 3.08
C ARG A 163 -7.07 29.34 3.21
N LEU A 164 -7.61 28.17 3.55
CA LEU A 164 -9.04 28.00 3.85
C LEU A 164 -9.42 28.84 5.07
N ASN A 165 -8.65 28.75 6.16
CA ASN A 165 -8.90 29.52 7.38
C ASN A 165 -8.82 31.04 7.12
N GLU A 166 -7.89 31.49 6.27
CA GLU A 166 -7.79 32.90 5.88
C GLU A 166 -9.04 33.39 5.14
N VAL A 167 -9.54 32.62 4.17
CA VAL A 167 -10.73 33.02 3.40
C VAL A 167 -12.02 32.89 4.20
N GLU A 168 -12.09 31.93 5.12
CA GLU A 168 -13.22 31.76 6.04
C GLU A 168 -13.29 32.92 7.04
N HIS A 169 -12.17 33.26 7.70
CA HIS A 169 -12.12 34.43 8.59
C HIS A 169 -12.48 35.74 7.86
N ARG A 170 -12.03 35.89 6.62
CA ARG A 170 -12.40 37.05 5.79
C ARG A 170 -13.89 37.05 5.46
N LEU A 171 -14.49 35.90 5.15
CA LEU A 171 -15.93 35.81 4.92
C LEU A 171 -16.69 36.25 6.18
N THR A 172 -16.27 35.79 7.36
CA THR A 172 -16.87 36.21 8.63
C THR A 172 -16.82 37.73 8.85
N GLN A 173 -15.71 38.39 8.48
CA GLN A 173 -15.63 39.86 8.57
C GLN A 173 -16.61 40.54 7.61
N LEU A 174 -16.69 40.06 6.36
CA LEU A 174 -17.61 40.59 5.36
C LEU A 174 -19.08 40.35 5.72
N GLU A 175 -19.37 39.25 6.43
CA GLU A 175 -20.68 38.92 7.00
C GLU A 175 -21.11 39.93 8.07
N VAL A 176 -20.20 40.28 8.98
CA VAL A 176 -20.46 41.28 10.02
C VAL A 176 -20.75 42.66 9.42
N ASP A 177 -20.04 43.01 8.35
CA ASP A 177 -20.21 44.29 7.65
C ASP A 177 -21.38 44.30 6.64
N ASP A 178 -22.06 43.16 6.43
CA ASP A 178 -23.17 42.96 5.48
C ASP A 178 -22.80 43.34 4.02
N ILE A 179 -21.58 43.03 3.59
CA ILE A 179 -21.04 43.34 2.25
C ILE A 179 -20.52 42.11 1.50
N VAL A 180 -21.04 40.92 1.83
CA VAL A 180 -20.61 39.65 1.22
C VAL A 180 -20.95 39.60 -0.26
N THR A 181 -20.01 39.13 -1.08
CA THR A 181 -20.26 38.83 -2.49
C THR A 181 -20.27 37.34 -2.75
N CYS A 182 -20.96 36.91 -3.82
CA CYS A 182 -20.93 35.51 -4.28
C CYS A 182 -19.49 35.01 -4.54
N ARG A 183 -18.57 35.90 -4.94
CA ARG A 183 -17.17 35.54 -5.14
C ARG A 183 -16.48 35.12 -3.84
N ASP A 184 -16.81 35.77 -2.72
CA ASP A 184 -16.21 35.46 -1.42
C ASP A 184 -16.68 34.07 -0.93
N VAL A 185 -17.98 33.81 -1.03
CA VAL A 185 -18.59 32.50 -0.74
C VAL A 185 -17.97 31.38 -1.59
N VAL A 186 -17.94 31.56 -2.92
CA VAL A 186 -17.36 30.57 -3.83
C VAL A 186 -15.88 30.31 -3.51
N ARG A 187 -15.14 31.33 -3.08
CA ARG A 187 -13.72 31.18 -2.73
C ARG A 187 -13.53 30.26 -1.53
N VAL A 188 -14.37 30.35 -0.51
CA VAL A 188 -14.34 29.44 0.65
C VAL A 188 -14.63 28.00 0.20
N LEU A 189 -15.72 27.80 -0.55
CA LEU A 189 -16.11 26.47 -1.04
C LEU A 189 -15.03 25.83 -1.93
N GLN A 190 -14.40 26.61 -2.81
CA GLN A 190 -13.29 26.14 -3.64
C GLN A 190 -12.08 25.71 -2.79
N ARG A 191 -11.74 26.47 -1.74
CA ARG A 191 -10.61 26.11 -0.86
C ARG A 191 -10.91 24.85 -0.06
N ALA A 192 -12.12 24.70 0.47
CA ALA A 192 -12.53 23.48 1.16
C ALA A 192 -12.48 22.26 0.22
N ALA A 193 -12.93 22.40 -1.03
CA ALA A 193 -12.85 21.34 -2.03
C ALA A 193 -11.41 20.92 -2.35
N LEU A 194 -10.48 21.88 -2.45
CA LEU A 194 -9.05 21.58 -2.68
C LEU A 194 -8.41 20.83 -1.50
N VAL A 195 -8.71 21.23 -0.26
CA VAL A 195 -8.26 20.52 0.96
C VAL A 195 -8.77 19.08 0.94
N ARG A 196 -10.07 18.88 0.67
CA ARG A 196 -10.68 17.54 0.56
C ARG A 196 -10.14 16.70 -0.59
N HIS A 197 -9.67 17.33 -1.67
CA HIS A 197 -9.07 16.61 -2.79
C HIS A 197 -7.71 16.01 -2.42
N ILE A 198 -6.80 16.82 -1.86
CA ILE A 198 -5.48 16.34 -1.43
C ILE A 198 -5.58 15.38 -0.25
N ALA A 199 -6.53 15.59 0.65
CA ALA A 199 -6.78 14.66 1.75
C ALA A 199 -7.07 13.24 1.25
N ARG A 200 -7.92 13.09 0.23
CA ARG A 200 -8.22 11.79 -0.39
C ARG A 200 -6.98 11.13 -0.98
N ASP A 201 -6.12 11.90 -1.64
CA ASP A 201 -4.87 11.36 -2.18
C ASP A 201 -3.94 10.88 -1.04
N LEU A 202 -3.86 11.63 0.07
CA LEU A 202 -3.11 11.24 1.26
C LEU A 202 -3.64 9.98 1.94
N GLU A 203 -4.96 9.78 2.00
CA GLU A 203 -5.57 8.56 2.56
C GLU A 203 -5.01 7.31 1.87
N HIS A 204 -4.88 7.33 0.53
CA HIS A 204 -4.28 6.23 -0.22
C HIS A 204 -2.83 5.95 0.20
N TYR A 205 -2.01 6.98 0.38
CA TYR A 205 -0.63 6.82 0.86
C TYR A 205 -0.59 6.25 2.28
N THR A 206 -1.47 6.67 3.19
CA THR A 206 -1.50 6.12 4.56
C THR A 206 -1.91 4.65 4.63
N ILE A 207 -2.66 4.17 3.64
CA ILE A 207 -3.01 2.75 3.52
C ILE A 207 -1.81 1.96 2.98
N GLU A 208 -1.15 2.46 1.92
CA GLU A 208 0.04 1.83 1.34
C GLU A 208 1.22 1.79 2.31
N LEU A 209 1.40 2.82 3.12
CA LEU A 209 2.45 2.91 4.15
C LEU A 209 2.19 2.03 5.38
N GLY A 210 1.00 1.47 5.53
CA GLY A 210 0.68 0.55 6.63
C GLY A 210 0.97 1.15 8.00
N GLY A 211 1.84 0.48 8.78
CA GLY A 211 2.21 0.91 10.12
C GLY A 211 3.09 2.16 10.15
N GLU A 212 3.92 2.36 9.13
CA GLU A 212 4.83 3.52 9.05
C GLU A 212 4.09 4.83 8.72
N GLY A 213 2.88 4.73 8.18
CA GLY A 213 2.03 5.88 7.86
C GLY A 213 1.22 6.43 9.05
N GLN A 214 1.42 5.91 10.27
CA GLN A 214 0.58 6.27 11.42
C GLN A 214 0.64 7.76 11.76
N LEU A 215 1.83 8.36 11.78
CA LEU A 215 1.97 9.79 12.07
C LEU A 215 1.32 10.64 10.98
N THR A 216 1.55 10.30 9.70
CA THR A 216 0.91 10.96 8.55
C THR A 216 -0.62 10.89 8.64
N ARG A 217 -1.17 9.75 9.08
CA ARG A 217 -2.62 9.60 9.28
C ARG A 217 -3.16 10.53 10.36
N ILE A 218 -2.49 10.61 11.51
CA ILE A 218 -2.90 11.51 12.61
C ILE A 218 -2.87 12.97 12.14
N GLN A 219 -1.81 13.38 11.45
CA GLN A 219 -1.69 14.74 10.93
C GLN A 219 -2.74 15.04 9.85
N LEU A 220 -3.03 14.09 8.96
CA LEU A 220 -4.10 14.21 7.98
C LEU A 220 -5.45 14.41 8.67
N GLU A 221 -5.79 13.58 9.65
CA GLU A 221 -7.04 13.67 10.42
C GLU A 221 -7.19 15.05 11.07
N ASP A 222 -6.14 15.56 11.72
CA ASP A 222 -6.15 16.89 12.33
C ASP A 222 -6.41 18.02 11.30
N LEU A 223 -5.78 17.95 10.13
CA LEU A 223 -5.91 18.97 9.09
C LEU A 223 -7.28 19.02 8.42
N ILE A 224 -8.01 17.91 8.37
CA ILE A 224 -9.32 17.82 7.70
C ILE A 224 -10.50 18.10 8.62
N VAL A 225 -10.28 18.09 9.95
CA VAL A 225 -11.33 18.38 10.94
C VAL A 225 -11.99 19.71 10.65
N GLY A 226 -13.32 19.74 10.60
CA GLY A 226 -14.12 20.95 10.40
C GLY A 226 -14.20 21.44 8.96
N VAL A 227 -13.43 20.87 8.03
CA VAL A 227 -13.40 21.35 6.62
C VAL A 227 -14.72 21.07 5.92
N GLN A 228 -15.32 19.92 6.19
CA GLN A 228 -16.59 19.54 5.59
C GLN A 228 -17.73 20.39 6.14
N GLU A 229 -17.73 20.58 7.45
CA GLU A 229 -18.73 21.37 8.18
C GLU A 229 -18.72 22.82 7.70
N ILE A 230 -17.54 23.45 7.58
CA ILE A 230 -17.40 24.81 7.03
C ILE A 230 -18.03 24.90 5.64
N ALA A 231 -17.72 23.95 4.75
CA ALA A 231 -18.24 23.96 3.39
C ALA A 231 -19.77 23.79 3.34
N GLU A 232 -20.32 22.92 4.19
CA GLU A 232 -21.76 22.69 4.28
C GLU A 232 -22.50 23.90 4.85
N GLN A 233 -21.99 24.51 5.93
CA GLN A 233 -22.60 25.70 6.55
C GLN A 233 -22.62 26.88 5.56
N VAL A 234 -21.47 27.20 4.97
CA VAL A 234 -21.37 28.27 3.95
C VAL A 234 -22.26 27.96 2.74
N TYR A 235 -22.39 26.69 2.34
CA TYR A 235 -23.30 26.34 1.26
C TYR A 235 -24.77 26.58 1.65
N VAL A 236 -25.19 26.14 2.84
CA VAL A 236 -26.57 26.29 3.31
C VAL A 236 -26.97 27.76 3.47
N ASP A 237 -26.09 28.59 4.02
CA ASP A 237 -26.40 30.00 4.30
C ASP A 237 -26.54 30.84 3.01
N TYR A 238 -25.81 30.48 1.96
CA TYR A 238 -25.77 31.24 0.70
C TYR A 238 -26.44 30.55 -0.49
N ALA A 239 -26.94 29.32 -0.32
CA ALA A 239 -27.72 28.66 -1.35
C ALA A 239 -29.08 29.35 -1.48
N ARG A 240 -29.42 29.76 -2.72
CA ARG A 240 -30.72 30.40 -3.02
C ARG A 240 -31.95 29.52 -2.71
N VAL A 241 -31.75 28.20 -2.58
CA VAL A 241 -32.82 27.22 -2.33
C VAL A 241 -32.24 26.10 -1.45
N TYR A 242 -32.55 26.10 -0.15
CA TYR A 242 -32.31 24.94 0.73
C TYR A 242 -33.60 24.60 1.52
N PRO A 243 -34.03 23.33 1.57
CA PRO A 243 -33.43 22.17 0.91
C PRO A 243 -33.71 22.17 -0.60
N PRO A 244 -32.90 21.48 -1.42
CA PRO A 244 -33.20 21.31 -2.85
C PRO A 244 -34.53 20.56 -3.02
N ARG A 245 -35.38 21.05 -3.92
CA ARG A 245 -36.61 20.35 -4.35
C ARG A 245 -36.29 19.15 -5.22
#